data_AF-A0AAJ7DY43-F1
#
_entry.id   AF-A0AAJ7DY43-F1
#
_cell.length_a   1.000
_cell.length_b   1.000
_cell.length_c   1.000
_cell.angle_alpha   90.00
_cell.angle_beta   90.00
_cell.angle_gamma   90.00
#
_symmetry.space_group_name_H-M   'P 1'
#
loop_
_entity.id
_entity.type
_entity.pdbx_description
1 polymer ?
#
loop_
_entity_poly.entity_id
_entity_poly.type
_entity_poly.pdbx_seq_one_letter_code
_entity_poly.pdbx_strand_id
1 'polypeptide(L)'
;MTIVKENVLKDPTIYCSSVDNDDCHGVSIFWSLVDGTFWYPTEEIDSKEKVVGTVAFDLPSFDNKSELKMHGVVTCEFDDKTFQSKIFSIALSTEDMIDGSWHLNFCPASAESSILALKTISVDRLVILPVQPDSNTGKRLMRFLDKYEFKEVGKVCLVKKAGALQYCLLEVLPADDSDVRVLLSARSETQLSLLMTLMHKEFPEMLDIEKQELLEEAAEALREELQLYLTCNDPYQIKQARIKSDLLIP
;
A
#
# COMPACT_ATOMS: atom_id res chain seq x y z
N MET A 1 -14.43 -38.73 1.69
CA MET A 1 -14.15 -37.37 2.16
C MET A 1 -12.82 -36.98 1.54
N THR A 2 -12.87 -36.42 0.34
CA THR A 2 -11.67 -36.05 -0.42
C THR A 2 -11.30 -34.65 0.03
N ILE A 3 -10.26 -34.53 0.85
CA ILE A 3 -9.63 -33.24 1.12
C ILE A 3 -8.91 -32.90 -0.19
N VAL A 4 -9.55 -32.08 -1.02
CA VAL A 4 -8.82 -31.40 -2.09
C VAL A 4 -7.90 -30.44 -1.35
N LYS A 5 -6.61 -30.77 -1.24
CA LYS A 5 -5.60 -29.76 -0.89
C LYS A 5 -5.77 -28.66 -1.93
N GLU A 6 -6.21 -27.48 -1.53
CA GLU A 6 -6.19 -26.32 -2.41
C GLU A 6 -4.74 -26.09 -2.83
N ASN A 7 -4.50 -26.03 -4.14
CA ASN A 7 -3.18 -25.80 -4.69
C ASN A 7 -2.85 -24.32 -4.55
N VAL A 8 -2.48 -23.91 -3.34
CA VAL A 8 -2.10 -22.53 -3.02
C VAL A 8 -0.58 -22.43 -3.12
N LEU A 9 -0.09 -21.51 -3.95
CA LEU A 9 1.32 -21.13 -3.95
C LEU A 9 1.52 -20.07 -2.86
N LYS A 10 2.59 -20.22 -2.08
CA LYS A 10 2.92 -19.33 -0.96
C LYS A 10 4.16 -18.51 -1.24
N ASP A 11 4.27 -17.42 -0.50
CA ASP A 11 5.43 -16.52 -0.48
C ASP A 11 5.93 -16.13 -1.88
N PRO A 12 5.03 -15.68 -2.78
CA PRO A 12 5.41 -15.31 -4.11
C PRO A 12 6.33 -14.09 -4.04
N THR A 13 7.49 -14.18 -4.70
CA THR A 13 8.49 -13.10 -4.71
C THR A 13 8.93 -12.82 -6.15
N ILE A 14 9.11 -11.54 -6.50
CA ILE A 14 9.65 -11.14 -7.80
C ILE A 14 11.08 -10.67 -7.62
N TYR A 15 12.01 -11.39 -8.24
CA TYR A 15 13.41 -10.97 -8.33
C TYR A 15 13.69 -10.44 -9.71
N CYS A 16 14.35 -9.29 -9.78
CA CYS A 16 14.81 -8.72 -11.02
C CYS A 16 16.31 -8.44 -10.95
N SER A 17 17.04 -8.86 -11.98
CA SER A 17 18.47 -8.63 -12.10
C SER A 17 18.82 -7.95 -13.41
N SER A 18 19.78 -7.03 -13.36
CA SER A 18 20.43 -6.51 -14.55
C SER A 18 21.34 -7.59 -15.16
N VAL A 19 21.41 -7.66 -16.49
CA VAL A 19 22.37 -8.53 -17.21
C VAL A 19 23.81 -8.25 -16.79
N ASP A 20 24.08 -7.00 -16.42
CA ASP A 20 25.42 -6.51 -16.11
C ASP A 20 25.76 -6.56 -14.62
N ASN A 21 24.91 -7.20 -13.81
CA ASN A 21 25.12 -7.45 -12.39
C ASN A 21 25.17 -6.17 -11.53
N ASP A 22 24.59 -5.08 -12.02
CA ASP A 22 24.28 -3.89 -11.21
C ASP A 22 23.01 -4.17 -10.38
N ASP A 23 23.11 -3.93 -9.07
CA ASP A 23 22.01 -4.12 -8.14
C ASP A 23 20.87 -3.15 -8.47
N CYS A 24 19.75 -3.70 -8.95
CA CYS A 24 18.50 -2.96 -9.10
C CYS A 24 17.71 -3.12 -7.80
N HIS A 25 17.64 -2.05 -7.02
CA HIS A 25 16.80 -2.03 -5.83
C HIS A 25 15.35 -1.74 -6.22
N GLY A 26 14.43 -2.43 -5.56
CA GLY A 26 13.01 -2.27 -5.82
C GLY A 26 12.15 -3.01 -4.83
N VAL A 27 10.87 -2.69 -4.85
CA VAL A 27 9.83 -3.33 -4.05
C VAL A 27 8.89 -4.06 -4.99
N SER A 28 8.54 -5.30 -4.64
CA SER A 28 7.55 -6.08 -5.38
C SER A 28 6.36 -6.41 -4.50
N ILE A 29 5.16 -6.34 -5.06
CA ILE A 29 3.92 -6.73 -4.39
C ILE A 29 3.10 -7.60 -5.33
N PHE A 30 2.49 -8.66 -4.79
CA PHE A 30 1.42 -9.39 -5.46
C PHE A 30 0.08 -8.88 -4.96
N TRP A 31 -0.83 -8.66 -5.90
CA TRP A 31 -2.17 -8.14 -5.62
C TRP A 31 -3.20 -9.21 -5.98
N SER A 32 -4.11 -9.50 -5.07
CA SER A 32 -5.32 -10.29 -5.33
C SER A 32 -6.54 -9.37 -5.44
N LEU A 33 -7.43 -9.70 -6.36
CA LEU A 33 -8.68 -8.97 -6.54
C LEU A 33 -9.77 -9.61 -5.68
N VAL A 34 -10.10 -9.00 -4.56
CA VAL A 34 -11.14 -9.47 -3.64
C VAL A 34 -12.51 -9.01 -4.13
N ASP A 35 -13.47 -9.94 -4.19
CA ASP A 35 -14.86 -9.74 -4.62
C ASP A 35 -15.01 -8.98 -5.95
N GLY A 36 -14.03 -9.15 -6.86
CA GLY A 36 -14.01 -8.45 -8.15
C GLY A 36 -13.92 -6.93 -8.04
N THR A 37 -13.55 -6.39 -6.87
CA THR A 37 -13.73 -4.98 -6.56
C THR A 37 -12.47 -4.24 -6.18
N PHE A 38 -11.73 -4.71 -5.18
CA PHE A 38 -10.55 -4.02 -4.69
C PHE A 38 -9.32 -4.91 -4.70
N TRP A 39 -8.18 -4.30 -5.02
CA TRP A 39 -6.89 -4.97 -5.03
C TRP A 39 -6.23 -4.84 -3.67
N TYR A 40 -5.90 -5.98 -3.07
CA TYR A 40 -5.21 -6.07 -1.80
C TYR A 40 -3.87 -6.79 -1.98
N PRO A 41 -2.82 -6.41 -1.23
CA PRO A 41 -1.60 -7.19 -1.16
C PRO A 41 -1.90 -8.63 -0.72
N THR A 42 -1.24 -9.59 -1.35
CA THR A 42 -1.38 -11.01 -1.00
C THR A 42 -0.01 -11.68 -0.96
N GLU A 43 0.16 -12.60 -0.02
CA GLU A 43 1.30 -13.51 0.11
C GLU A 43 0.94 -14.93 -0.36
N GLU A 44 -0.27 -15.12 -0.89
CA GLU A 44 -0.78 -16.39 -1.38
C GLU A 44 -1.40 -16.23 -2.78
N ILE A 45 -1.24 -17.27 -3.61
CA ILE A 45 -1.82 -17.35 -4.95
C ILE A 45 -2.65 -18.63 -5.05
N ASP A 46 -3.98 -18.48 -5.04
CA ASP A 46 -4.90 -19.54 -5.43
C ASP A 46 -4.99 -19.62 -6.96
N SER A 47 -4.96 -20.84 -7.48
CA SER A 47 -5.30 -21.21 -8.86
C SER A 47 -6.55 -20.56 -9.47
N LYS A 48 -7.53 -20.15 -8.65
CA LYS A 48 -8.80 -19.56 -9.12
C LYS A 48 -8.81 -18.03 -9.12
N GLU A 49 -7.83 -17.39 -8.50
CA GLU A 49 -7.83 -15.95 -8.31
C GLU A 49 -7.04 -15.23 -9.41
N LYS A 50 -7.52 -14.03 -9.77
CA LYS A 50 -6.73 -13.13 -10.61
C LYS A 50 -5.69 -12.45 -9.72
N VAL A 51 -4.43 -12.81 -9.92
CA VAL A 51 -3.29 -12.17 -9.23
C VAL A 51 -2.48 -11.34 -10.21
N VAL A 52 -2.05 -10.16 -9.77
CA VAL A 52 -1.16 -9.27 -10.53
C VAL A 52 0.10 -9.03 -9.70
N GLY A 53 1.27 -9.27 -10.29
CA GLY A 53 2.55 -8.90 -9.69
C GLY A 53 2.99 -7.52 -10.18
N THR A 54 3.39 -6.64 -9.28
CA THR A 54 4.04 -5.37 -9.61
C THR A 54 5.44 -5.33 -9.04
N VAL A 55 6.32 -4.62 -9.74
CA VAL A 55 7.65 -4.29 -9.25
C VAL A 55 7.89 -2.81 -9.51
N ALA A 56 8.33 -2.10 -8.48
CA ALA A 56 8.75 -0.72 -8.58
C ALA A 56 10.25 -0.65 -8.28
N PHE A 57 11.02 -0.14 -9.24
CA PHE A 57 12.46 0.02 -9.11
C PHE A 57 12.80 1.44 -8.68
N ASP A 58 13.88 1.56 -7.90
CA ASP A 58 14.62 2.81 -7.84
C ASP A 58 15.11 3.18 -9.25
N LEU A 59 15.26 4.48 -9.49
CA LEU A 59 15.74 4.95 -10.78
C LEU A 59 17.14 4.36 -11.02
N PRO A 60 17.33 3.54 -12.08
CA PRO A 60 18.62 2.93 -12.33
C PRO A 60 19.67 3.96 -12.73
N SER A 61 20.93 3.66 -12.43
CA SER A 61 22.05 4.47 -12.93
C SER A 61 22.33 4.17 -14.41
N PHE A 62 22.63 5.22 -15.16
CA PHE A 62 23.03 5.18 -16.57
C PHE A 62 24.49 5.65 -16.77
N ASP A 63 25.31 5.63 -15.72
CA ASP A 63 26.64 6.28 -15.68
C ASP A 63 27.56 5.94 -16.87
N ASN A 64 27.45 4.72 -17.42
CA ASN A 64 28.30 4.25 -18.52
C ASN A 64 27.52 3.66 -19.72
N LYS A 65 26.18 3.70 -19.70
CA LYS A 65 25.34 2.99 -20.68
C LYS A 65 24.05 3.75 -20.97
N SER A 66 23.64 3.75 -22.22
CA SER A 66 22.36 4.34 -22.66
C SER A 66 21.20 3.35 -22.60
N GLU A 67 21.45 2.07 -22.32
CA GLU A 67 20.44 1.02 -22.24
C GLU A 67 20.75 0.07 -21.06
N LEU A 68 19.74 -0.22 -20.24
CA LEU A 68 19.77 -1.21 -19.17
C LEU A 68 18.84 -2.37 -19.51
N LYS A 69 19.34 -3.61 -19.44
CA LYS A 69 18.53 -4.82 -19.62
C LYS A 69 18.29 -5.52 -18.31
N MET A 70 17.03 -5.73 -17.97
CA MET A 70 16.59 -6.38 -16.74
C MET A 70 15.86 -7.68 -17.04
N HIS A 71 16.10 -8.70 -16.23
CA HIS A 71 15.41 -9.99 -16.27
C HIS A 71 14.63 -10.22 -14.99
N GLY A 72 13.34 -10.52 -15.10
CA GLY A 72 12.47 -10.85 -13.98
C GLY A 72 12.23 -12.35 -13.82
N VAL A 73 12.23 -12.83 -12.58
CA VAL A 73 11.87 -14.20 -12.18
C VAL A 73 10.85 -14.11 -11.04
N VAL A 74 9.74 -14.85 -11.13
CA VAL A 74 8.88 -15.13 -9.97
C VAL A 74 9.37 -16.40 -9.30
N THR A 75 9.46 -16.37 -7.99
CA THR A 75 9.64 -17.55 -7.15
C THR A 75 8.42 -17.73 -6.26
N CYS A 76 8.05 -18.98 -5.96
CA CYS A 76 6.96 -19.30 -5.03
C CYS A 76 7.18 -20.67 -4.39
N GLU A 77 6.48 -20.93 -3.30
CA GLU A 77 6.56 -22.18 -2.56
C GLU A 77 5.28 -23.01 -2.72
N PHE A 78 5.45 -24.31 -2.92
CA PHE A 78 4.35 -25.28 -2.92
C PHE A 78 4.84 -26.63 -2.42
N ASP A 79 4.15 -27.21 -1.43
CA ASP A 79 4.49 -28.50 -0.83
C ASP A 79 5.97 -28.55 -0.37
N ASP A 80 6.41 -27.50 0.34
CA ASP A 80 7.77 -27.27 0.86
C ASP A 80 8.86 -27.28 -0.23
N LYS A 81 8.50 -26.98 -1.48
CA LYS A 81 9.41 -26.87 -2.62
C LYS A 81 9.30 -25.49 -3.26
N THR A 82 10.45 -24.93 -3.60
CA THR A 82 10.54 -23.67 -4.35
C THR A 82 10.42 -23.92 -5.84
N PHE A 83 9.52 -23.19 -6.48
CA PHE A 83 9.35 -23.14 -7.93
C PHE A 83 9.80 -21.78 -8.44
N GLN A 84 10.33 -21.75 -9.66
CA GLN A 84 10.78 -20.52 -10.30
C GLN A 84 10.28 -20.47 -11.73
N SER A 85 9.79 -19.31 -12.15
CA SER A 85 9.35 -19.05 -13.51
C SER A 85 9.91 -17.74 -14.02
N LYS A 86 10.45 -17.76 -15.24
CA LYS A 86 10.93 -16.55 -15.91
C LYS A 86 9.73 -15.72 -16.36
N ILE A 87 9.75 -14.42 -16.06
CA ILE A 87 8.65 -13.52 -16.41
C ILE A 87 8.94 -12.83 -17.75
N PHE A 88 9.89 -11.91 -17.76
CA PHE A 88 10.15 -11.03 -18.90
C PHE A 88 11.60 -10.54 -18.90
N SER A 89 11.99 -9.99 -20.05
CA SER A 89 13.18 -9.15 -20.18
C SER A 89 12.71 -7.75 -20.59
N ILE A 90 13.07 -6.72 -19.82
CA ILE A 90 12.81 -5.32 -20.19
C ILE A 90 14.14 -4.67 -20.57
N ALA A 91 14.11 -3.81 -21.59
CA ALA A 91 15.19 -2.89 -21.89
C ALA A 91 14.70 -1.46 -21.60
N LEU A 92 15.46 -0.72 -20.80
CA LEU A 92 15.20 0.67 -20.43
C LEU A 92 16.29 1.53 -21.06
N SER A 93 15.93 2.42 -21.99
CA SER A 93 16.90 3.38 -22.53
C SER A 93 16.85 4.73 -21.82
N THR A 94 17.94 5.49 -21.92
CA THR A 94 17.98 6.88 -21.46
C THR A 94 16.95 7.75 -22.17
N GLU A 95 16.70 7.50 -23.46
CA GLU A 95 15.70 8.19 -24.25
C GLU A 95 14.29 7.93 -23.69
N ASP A 96 13.96 6.67 -23.39
CA ASP A 96 12.63 6.30 -22.87
C ASP A 96 12.33 6.94 -21.50
N MET A 97 13.38 7.24 -20.72
CA MET A 97 13.27 7.90 -19.42
C MET A 97 13.01 9.40 -19.55
N ILE A 98 13.52 10.03 -20.61
CA ILE A 98 13.39 11.48 -20.86
C ILE A 98 12.10 11.80 -21.60
N ASP A 99 11.75 10.99 -22.60
CA ASP A 99 10.57 11.22 -23.44
C ASP A 99 9.24 10.87 -22.74
N GLY A 100 9.33 10.22 -21.58
CA GLY A 100 8.19 9.88 -20.75
C GLY A 100 7.44 8.64 -21.20
N SER A 101 8.05 7.79 -22.03
CA SER A 101 7.47 6.53 -22.52
C SER A 101 7.08 5.58 -21.38
N TRP A 102 7.74 5.69 -20.22
CA TRP A 102 7.44 4.92 -19.00
C TRP A 102 6.54 5.65 -17.99
N HIS A 103 5.92 6.77 -18.35
CA HIS A 103 5.00 7.45 -17.44
C HIS A 103 3.72 6.64 -17.17
N LEU A 104 3.21 6.77 -15.94
CA LEU A 104 1.93 6.19 -15.56
C LEU A 104 0.81 6.68 -16.48
N ASN A 105 0.13 5.74 -17.12
CA ASN A 105 -0.93 6.02 -18.08
C ASN A 105 -2.30 5.61 -17.52
N PHE A 106 -3.05 6.63 -17.10
CA PHE A 106 -4.38 6.48 -16.52
C PHE A 106 -5.51 6.53 -17.56
N CYS A 107 -5.24 6.12 -18.81
CA CYS A 107 -6.27 5.82 -19.79
C CYS A 107 -7.01 4.53 -19.41
N PRO A 108 -8.30 4.36 -19.74
CA PRO A 108 -9.10 3.23 -19.27
C PRO A 108 -8.49 1.84 -19.51
N ALA A 109 -7.76 1.65 -20.62
CA ALA A 109 -7.13 0.37 -20.96
C ALA A 109 -5.91 0.01 -20.10
N SER A 110 -5.21 1.00 -19.51
CA SER A 110 -3.96 0.83 -18.74
C SER A 110 -4.04 1.35 -17.31
N ALA A 111 -5.22 1.87 -16.91
CA ALA A 111 -5.45 2.50 -15.63
C ALA A 111 -5.19 1.55 -14.46
N GLU A 112 -5.69 0.31 -14.52
CA GLU A 112 -5.52 -0.70 -13.47
C GLU A 112 -4.03 -0.93 -13.16
N SER A 113 -3.23 -1.24 -14.19
CA SER A 113 -1.79 -1.47 -14.02
C SER A 113 -1.06 -0.24 -13.48
N SER A 114 -1.46 0.97 -13.91
CA SER A 114 -0.85 2.21 -13.43
C SER A 114 -1.22 2.52 -11.98
N ILE A 115 -2.45 2.20 -11.55
CA ILE A 115 -2.88 2.34 -10.16
C ILE A 115 -2.12 1.35 -9.28
N LEU A 116 -2.02 0.08 -9.67
CA LEU A 116 -1.27 -0.92 -8.90
C LEU A 116 0.22 -0.58 -8.79
N ALA A 117 0.84 -0.14 -9.89
CA ALA A 117 2.22 0.34 -9.88
C ALA A 117 2.40 1.51 -8.89
N LEU A 118 1.44 2.42 -8.82
CA LEU A 118 1.47 3.53 -7.87
C LEU A 118 1.26 3.08 -6.43
N LYS A 119 0.29 2.18 -6.16
CA LYS A 119 0.06 1.59 -4.83
C LYS A 119 1.29 0.86 -4.30
N THR A 120 2.09 0.25 -5.19
CA THR A 120 3.32 -0.47 -4.83
C THR A 120 4.34 0.40 -4.09
N ILE A 121 4.38 1.70 -4.40
CA ILE A 121 5.28 2.67 -3.78
C ILE A 121 4.56 3.68 -2.89
N SER A 122 3.30 3.40 -2.57
CA SER A 122 2.49 4.29 -1.75
C SER A 122 2.57 3.89 -0.29
N VAL A 123 2.49 4.90 0.57
CA VAL A 123 2.09 4.75 1.96
C VAL A 123 0.59 4.95 2.04
N ASP A 124 -0.06 4.08 2.79
CA ASP A 124 -1.51 4.01 2.92
C ASP A 124 -1.97 4.51 4.28
N ARG A 125 -3.19 5.03 4.34
CA ARG A 125 -3.89 5.37 5.59
C ARG A 125 -5.36 5.08 5.46
N LEU A 126 -5.88 4.25 6.36
CA LEU A 126 -7.31 3.97 6.41
C LEU A 126 -8.03 4.93 7.36
N VAL A 127 -9.02 5.63 6.83
CA VAL A 127 -9.86 6.56 7.61
C VAL A 127 -11.34 6.19 7.53
N ILE A 128 -12.06 6.47 8.61
CA ILE A 128 -13.50 6.26 8.71
C ILE A 128 -14.20 7.61 8.77
N LEU A 129 -15.16 7.82 7.87
CA LEU A 129 -16.05 8.98 7.86
C LEU A 129 -17.42 8.54 8.39
N PRO A 130 -17.84 8.99 9.59
CA PRO A 130 -19.12 8.60 10.14
C PRO A 130 -20.28 9.19 9.32
N VAL A 131 -21.25 8.35 8.96
CA VAL A 131 -22.48 8.81 8.29
C VAL A 131 -23.55 9.02 9.37
N GLN A 132 -23.62 10.23 9.91
CA GLN A 132 -24.72 10.60 10.79
C GLN A 132 -26.03 10.71 9.97
N PRO A 133 -27.21 10.52 10.59
CA PRO A 133 -28.51 10.55 9.89
C PRO A 133 -28.80 11.86 9.11
N ASP A 134 -28.18 12.97 9.50
CA ASP A 134 -28.27 14.28 8.84
C ASP A 134 -26.97 14.65 8.08
N SER A 135 -26.02 13.73 7.96
CA SER A 135 -24.70 14.05 7.46
C SER A 135 -24.69 14.23 5.95
N ASN A 136 -24.27 15.41 5.52
CA ASN A 136 -23.99 15.70 4.13
C ASN A 136 -22.61 15.14 3.71
N THR A 137 -22.16 14.04 4.32
CA THR A 137 -20.79 13.48 4.18
C THR A 137 -20.46 13.19 2.73
N GLY A 138 -21.37 12.54 1.99
CA GLY A 138 -21.18 12.27 0.57
C GLY A 138 -21.00 13.54 -0.28
N LYS A 139 -21.82 14.59 -0.08
CA LYS A 139 -21.65 15.84 -0.84
C LYS A 139 -20.41 16.63 -0.41
N ARG A 140 -20.01 16.55 0.87
CA ARG A 140 -18.73 17.10 1.35
C ARG A 140 -17.57 16.37 0.70
N LEU A 141 -17.64 15.05 0.56
CA LEU A 141 -16.60 14.25 -0.10
C LEU A 141 -16.51 14.61 -1.57
N MET A 142 -17.63 14.68 -2.30
CA MET A 142 -17.62 15.13 -3.70
C MET A 142 -17.03 16.54 -3.85
N ARG A 143 -17.41 17.47 -2.96
CA ARG A 143 -16.85 18.82 -2.95
C ARG A 143 -15.35 18.84 -2.66
N PHE A 144 -14.89 17.99 -1.75
CA PHE A 144 -13.47 17.81 -1.45
C PHE A 144 -12.71 17.32 -2.68
N LEU A 145 -13.23 16.27 -3.33
CA LEU A 145 -12.65 15.70 -4.55
C LEU A 145 -12.54 16.76 -5.65
N ASP A 146 -13.63 17.50 -5.90
CA ASP A 146 -13.65 18.59 -6.89
C ASP A 146 -12.67 19.71 -6.54
N LYS A 147 -12.62 20.13 -5.27
CA LYS A 147 -11.77 21.23 -4.79
C LYS A 147 -10.27 20.94 -4.94
N TYR A 148 -9.87 19.68 -4.76
CA TYR A 148 -8.48 19.23 -4.84
C TYR A 148 -8.15 18.47 -6.12
N GLU A 149 -9.01 18.57 -7.14
CA GLU A 149 -8.83 17.99 -8.49
C GLU A 149 -8.65 16.47 -8.53
N PHE A 150 -9.28 15.75 -7.61
CA PHE A 150 -9.37 14.29 -7.70
C PHE A 150 -10.28 13.92 -8.88
N LYS A 151 -9.79 13.05 -9.75
CA LYS A 151 -10.55 12.55 -10.90
C LYS A 151 -10.74 11.05 -10.77
N GLU A 152 -11.94 10.59 -11.04
CA GLU A 152 -12.25 9.17 -11.08
C GLU A 152 -11.47 8.48 -12.21
N VAL A 153 -10.78 7.40 -11.87
CA VAL A 153 -10.04 6.54 -12.78
C VAL A 153 -10.34 5.10 -12.39
N GLY A 154 -11.36 4.50 -13.03
CA GLY A 154 -11.85 3.18 -12.61
C GLY A 154 -12.57 3.27 -11.26
N LYS A 155 -12.17 2.47 -10.27
CA LYS A 155 -12.78 2.44 -8.93
C LYS A 155 -12.09 3.35 -7.90
N VAL A 156 -11.10 4.14 -8.34
CA VAL A 156 -10.30 5.01 -7.46
C VAL A 156 -10.35 6.46 -7.93
N CYS A 157 -10.20 7.39 -7.00
CA CYS A 157 -10.04 8.81 -7.28
C CYS A 157 -8.56 9.19 -7.23
N LEU A 158 -8.05 9.82 -8.28
CA LEU A 158 -6.63 10.15 -8.45
C LEU A 158 -6.42 11.63 -8.75
N VAL A 159 -5.39 12.22 -8.14
CA VAL A 159 -4.89 13.55 -8.51
C VAL A 159 -3.73 13.41 -9.51
N LYS A 160 -3.91 13.86 -10.77
CA LYS A 160 -2.88 13.71 -11.81
C LYS A 160 -1.77 14.76 -11.78
N LYS A 161 -2.07 16.02 -11.43
CA LYS A 161 -1.14 17.16 -11.59
C LYS A 161 -1.20 18.24 -10.50
N ALA A 162 -2.01 18.09 -9.45
CA ALA A 162 -2.21 19.16 -8.48
C ALA A 162 -1.09 19.21 -7.42
N GLY A 163 0.01 19.88 -7.76
CA GLY A 163 1.08 20.26 -6.82
C GLY A 163 1.54 19.13 -5.90
N ALA A 164 1.53 19.39 -4.58
CA ALA A 164 1.97 18.44 -3.57
C ALA A 164 1.09 17.17 -3.45
N LEU A 165 -0.14 17.20 -3.99
CA LEU A 165 -1.06 16.05 -3.98
C LEU A 165 -0.92 15.19 -5.24
N GLN A 166 0.02 15.49 -6.14
CA GLN A 166 0.23 14.70 -7.34
C GLN A 166 0.43 13.21 -7.00
N TYR A 167 -0.36 12.36 -7.66
CA TYR A 167 -0.43 10.92 -7.47
C TYR A 167 -0.93 10.45 -6.09
N CYS A 168 -1.70 11.28 -5.39
CA CYS A 168 -2.51 10.78 -4.27
C CYS A 168 -3.73 10.01 -4.80
N LEU A 169 -4.03 8.89 -4.15
CA LEU A 169 -5.19 8.04 -4.42
C LEU A 169 -6.17 8.13 -3.26
N LEU A 170 -7.45 8.02 -3.60
CA LEU A 170 -8.54 7.87 -2.66
C LEU A 170 -9.45 6.75 -3.14
N GLU A 171 -9.58 5.70 -2.33
CA GLU A 171 -10.46 4.57 -2.60
C GLU A 171 -11.56 4.53 -1.53
N VAL A 172 -12.82 4.47 -1.95
CA VAL A 172 -13.95 4.29 -1.04
C VAL A 172 -14.22 2.80 -0.94
N LEU A 173 -13.91 2.21 0.21
CA LEU A 173 -14.06 0.77 0.46
C LEU A 173 -15.54 0.42 0.74
N PRO A 174 -15.95 -0.83 0.54
CA PRO A 174 -17.31 -1.24 0.83
C PRO A 174 -17.55 -1.14 2.35
N ALA A 175 -18.73 -0.66 2.72
CA ALA A 175 -19.12 -0.43 4.11
C ALA A 175 -20.28 -1.36 4.50
N ASP A 176 -20.19 -1.93 5.70
CA ASP A 176 -21.12 -2.98 6.13
C ASP A 176 -22.38 -2.49 6.87
N ASP A 177 -22.49 -1.24 7.38
CA ASP A 177 -23.82 -0.64 7.70
C ASP A 177 -23.90 0.79 8.29
N SER A 178 -22.84 1.59 8.45
CA SER A 178 -23.04 3.00 8.89
C SER A 178 -21.93 4.00 8.58
N ASP A 179 -20.70 3.56 8.33
CA ASP A 179 -19.58 4.47 8.14
C ASP A 179 -18.89 4.26 6.80
N VAL A 180 -18.43 5.35 6.18
CA VAL A 180 -17.70 5.29 4.92
C VAL A 180 -16.22 5.09 5.22
N ARG A 181 -15.68 3.94 4.82
CA ARG A 181 -14.25 3.65 4.90
C ARG A 181 -13.55 4.20 3.65
N VAL A 182 -12.50 4.98 3.86
CA VAL A 182 -11.72 5.59 2.79
C VAL A 182 -10.26 5.24 2.98
N LEU A 183 -9.68 4.56 1.99
CA LEU A 183 -8.24 4.32 1.93
C LEU A 183 -7.59 5.49 1.18
N LEU A 184 -6.64 6.14 1.83
CA LEU A 184 -5.84 7.22 1.27
C LEU A 184 -4.45 6.67 0.98
N SER A 185 -3.96 6.86 -0.25
CA SER A 185 -2.60 6.45 -0.61
C SER A 185 -1.81 7.63 -1.15
N ALA A 186 -0.55 7.77 -0.74
CA ALA A 186 0.33 8.82 -1.22
C ALA A 186 1.77 8.29 -1.38
N ARG A 187 2.63 8.95 -2.16
CA ARG A 187 3.99 8.46 -2.42
C ARG A 187 4.98 8.69 -1.27
N SER A 188 4.55 9.38 -0.21
CA SER A 188 5.37 9.67 0.96
C SER A 188 4.52 10.05 2.16
N GLU A 189 5.05 9.82 3.36
CA GLU A 189 4.46 10.23 4.63
C GLU A 189 4.15 11.74 4.70
N THR A 190 5.03 12.56 4.12
CA THR A 190 4.81 14.01 4.07
C THR A 190 3.60 14.37 3.21
N GLN A 191 3.40 13.71 2.07
CA GLN A 191 2.21 13.94 1.25
C GLN A 191 0.95 13.41 1.93
N LEU A 192 1.05 12.23 2.56
CA LEU A 192 -0.06 11.61 3.28
C LEU A 192 -0.51 12.49 4.46
N SER A 193 0.42 13.02 5.25
CA SER A 193 0.12 13.91 6.37
C SER A 193 -0.52 15.23 5.92
N LEU A 194 -0.12 15.79 4.77
CA LEU A 194 -0.80 16.93 4.16
C LEU A 194 -2.24 16.59 3.78
N LEU A 195 -2.45 15.46 3.09
CA LEU A 195 -3.78 14.98 2.71
C LEU A 195 -4.66 14.75 3.95
N MET A 196 -4.12 14.09 4.97
CA MET A 196 -4.79 13.87 6.26
C MET A 196 -5.18 15.18 6.95
N THR A 197 -4.31 16.20 6.90
CA THR A 197 -4.62 17.52 7.45
C THR A 197 -5.76 18.20 6.69
N LEU A 198 -5.80 18.06 5.37
CA LEU A 198 -6.90 18.60 4.54
C LEU A 198 -8.21 17.85 4.82
N MET A 199 -8.14 16.53 4.93
CA MET A 199 -9.29 15.70 5.30
C MET A 199 -9.83 16.08 6.68
N HIS A 200 -8.99 16.23 7.71
CA HIS A 200 -9.43 16.67 9.03
C HIS A 200 -10.06 18.07 9.06
N LYS A 201 -9.61 18.99 8.19
CA LYS A 201 -10.23 20.32 8.08
C LYS A 201 -11.64 20.24 7.52
N GLU A 202 -11.86 19.33 6.57
CA GLU A 202 -13.14 19.17 5.88
C GLU A 202 -14.04 18.14 6.57
N PHE A 203 -13.47 17.24 7.38
CA PHE A 203 -14.09 16.18 8.19
C PHE A 203 -13.42 16.09 9.58
N PRO A 204 -13.70 17.03 10.50
CA PRO A 204 -13.18 16.98 11.87
C PRO A 204 -13.60 15.71 12.64
N GLU A 205 -14.72 15.12 12.25
CA GLU A 205 -15.29 13.90 12.83
C GLU A 205 -14.68 12.59 12.30
N MET A 206 -13.70 12.67 11.41
CA MET A 206 -13.03 11.51 10.84
C MET A 206 -12.25 10.74 11.91
N LEU A 207 -12.30 9.41 11.84
CA LEU A 207 -11.49 8.54 12.68
C LEU A 207 -10.31 7.99 11.86
N ASP A 208 -9.13 8.04 12.44
CA ASP A 208 -7.89 7.49 11.90
C ASP A 208 -7.62 6.15 12.61
N ILE A 209 -7.83 5.04 11.90
CA ILE A 209 -7.83 3.69 12.49
C ILE A 209 -6.43 3.35 13.01
N GLU A 210 -5.41 3.50 12.18
CA GLU A 210 -4.03 3.16 12.55
C GLU A 210 -3.55 4.01 13.73
N LYS A 211 -3.91 5.29 13.77
CA LYS A 211 -3.58 6.14 14.93
C LYS A 211 -4.29 5.65 16.19
N GLN A 212 -5.53 5.23 16.08
CA GLN A 212 -6.30 4.75 17.21
C GLN A 212 -5.73 3.42 17.73
N GLU A 213 -5.41 2.48 16.84
CA GLU A 213 -4.76 1.22 17.19
C GLU A 213 -3.41 1.43 17.87
N LEU A 214 -2.57 2.33 17.34
CA LEU A 214 -1.29 2.70 17.97
C LEU A 214 -1.48 3.31 19.36
N LEU A 215 -2.51 4.14 19.57
CA LEU A 215 -2.82 4.71 20.87
C LEU A 215 -3.33 3.66 21.86
N GLU A 216 -4.14 2.72 21.40
CA GLU A 216 -4.64 1.60 22.21
C GLU A 216 -3.49 0.65 22.59
N GLU A 217 -2.60 0.33 21.66
CA GLU A 217 -1.40 -0.48 21.92
C GLU A 217 -0.47 0.22 22.92
N ALA A 218 -0.22 1.51 22.74
CA ALA A 218 0.58 2.31 23.67
C ALA A 218 -0.06 2.36 25.08
N ALA A 219 -1.38 2.52 25.15
CA ALA A 219 -2.10 2.55 26.42
C ALA A 219 -2.04 1.19 27.14
N GLU A 220 -2.20 0.07 26.43
CA GLU A 220 -2.08 -1.26 27.02
C GLU A 220 -0.64 -1.54 27.46
N ALA A 221 0.37 -1.18 26.67
CA ALA A 221 1.78 -1.31 27.06
C ALA A 221 2.10 -0.53 28.34
N LEU A 222 1.58 0.69 28.49
CA LEU A 222 1.71 1.49 29.71
C LEU A 222 0.97 0.83 30.89
N ARG A 223 -0.21 0.27 30.66
CA ARG A 223 -1.00 -0.42 31.68
C ARG A 223 -0.29 -1.68 32.19
N GLU A 224 0.30 -2.47 31.29
CA GLU A 224 1.13 -3.63 31.60
C GLU A 224 2.33 -3.23 32.47
N GLU A 225 3.05 -2.16 32.09
CA GLU A 225 4.18 -1.62 32.86
C GLU A 225 3.73 -1.24 34.28
N LEU A 226 2.68 -0.43 34.41
CA LEU A 226 2.14 0.01 35.71
C LEU A 226 1.69 -1.18 36.57
N GLN A 227 1.07 -2.19 35.96
CA GLN A 227 0.64 -3.39 36.67
C GLN A 227 1.83 -4.22 37.17
N LEU A 228 2.92 -4.30 36.40
CA LEU A 228 4.14 -4.98 36.82
C LEU A 228 4.82 -4.23 37.98
N TYR A 229 4.82 -2.90 37.98
CA TYR A 229 5.29 -2.11 39.13
C TYR A 229 4.50 -2.37 40.41
N LEU A 230 3.21 -2.74 40.31
CA LEU A 230 2.34 -3.00 41.45
C LEU A 230 2.37 -4.46 41.93
N THR A 231 2.59 -5.41 41.03
CA THR A 231 2.39 -6.84 41.32
C THR A 231 3.65 -7.69 41.23
N CYS A 232 4.72 -7.21 40.58
CA CYS A 232 5.92 -7.97 40.31
C CYS A 232 7.15 -7.32 40.98
N ASN A 233 7.97 -8.15 41.65
CA ASN A 233 9.25 -7.71 42.23
C ASN A 233 10.45 -8.04 41.32
N ASP A 234 10.22 -8.56 40.10
CA ASP A 234 11.29 -8.85 39.15
C ASP A 234 11.66 -7.60 38.34
N PRO A 235 12.85 -7.01 38.59
CA PRO A 235 13.29 -5.81 37.87
C PRO A 235 13.52 -6.05 36.38
N TYR A 236 13.71 -7.30 35.93
CA TYR A 236 13.90 -7.61 34.51
C TYR A 236 12.60 -7.43 33.72
N GLN A 237 11.48 -7.97 34.22
CA GLN A 237 10.17 -7.85 33.58
C GLN A 237 9.68 -6.41 33.51
N ILE A 238 9.87 -5.66 34.60
CA ILE A 238 9.56 -4.22 34.63
C ILE A 238 10.37 -3.48 33.56
N LYS A 239 11.67 -3.79 33.42
CA LYS A 239 12.53 -3.15 32.43
C LYS A 239 12.13 -3.50 30.99
N GLN A 240 11.70 -4.74 30.72
CA GLN A 240 11.20 -5.11 29.40
C GLN A 240 9.89 -4.39 29.06
N ALA A 241 8.94 -4.35 29.99
CA ALA A 241 7.69 -3.62 29.81
C ALA A 241 7.93 -2.12 29.57
N ARG A 242 8.87 -1.52 30.31
CA ARG A 242 9.28 -0.14 30.11
C ARG A 242 9.93 0.11 28.74
N ILE A 243 10.75 -0.81 28.23
CA ILE A 243 11.29 -0.67 26.87
C ILE A 243 10.16 -0.68 25.85
N LYS A 244 9.16 -1.55 26.02
CA LYS A 244 8.00 -1.64 25.13
C LYS A 244 7.18 -0.35 25.15
N SER A 245 6.89 0.22 26.33
CA SER A 245 6.16 1.48 26.45
C SER A 245 6.97 2.68 25.92
N ASP A 246 8.26 2.78 26.24
CA ASP A 246 9.17 3.82 25.73
C ASP A 246 9.31 3.80 24.19
N LEU A 247 9.15 2.63 23.55
CA LEU A 247 9.17 2.51 22.08
C LEU A 247 7.87 2.98 21.42
N LEU A 248 6.73 2.81 22.09
CA LEU A 248 5.40 3.17 21.57
C LEU A 248 5.01 4.62 21.92
N ILE A 249 5.59 5.17 23.00
CA ILE A 249 5.34 6.53 23.50
C ILE A 249 6.66 7.31 23.48
N PRO A 250 6.99 7.98 22.35
CA PRO A 250 8.23 8.77 22.24
C PRO A 250 8.23 10.06 23.07
#